data_AF-D6VA61-F1
#
_entry.id   AF-D6VA61-F1
#
_cell.length_a   1.000
_cell.length_b   1.000
_cell.length_c   1.000
_cell.angle_alpha   90.00
_cell.angle_beta   90.00
_cell.angle_gamma   90.00
#
_symmetry.space_group_name_H-M   'P 1'
#
loop_
_entity.id
_entity.type
_entity.pdbx_description
1 polymer ?
#
loop_
_entity_poly.entity_id
_entity_poly.type
_entity_poly.pdbx_seq_one_letter_code
_entity_poly.pdbx_strand_id
1 'polypeptide(L)'
;MDLTLYIGNKNYSSWSFRPWLAMKAANIPFEEVLIPIYAGADDKRRILDVSPAGKVPVLTDGDVTVWDSIAIIEYLAEKFPQAQLWPQDSAARAHARAISAEMHGGFGALRRECGMNIHRPIRAKALSDEARENIARVQEIWTSCRRRYGKAGPFLFGTFTAADAMYAPVVHRFRTYAIEVSQPVREYMEAMLAHPAFAEWTAQALAETLVIERFEAD
;
A
#
# COMPACT_ATOMS: atom_id res chain seq x y z
N MET A 1 -8.52 -22.70 -7.36
CA MET A 1 -8.87 -21.35 -6.88
C MET A 1 -7.76 -20.51 -7.42
N ASP A 2 -8.04 -19.78 -8.50
CA ASP A 2 -7.01 -19.40 -9.47
C ASP A 2 -6.82 -17.89 -9.43
N LEU A 3 -6.57 -17.39 -8.21
CA LEU A 3 -6.22 -15.99 -8.01
C LEU A 3 -4.76 -15.80 -8.37
N THR A 4 -4.49 -15.00 -9.38
CA THR A 4 -3.13 -14.57 -9.72
C THR A 4 -3.04 -13.06 -9.57
N LEU A 5 -2.13 -12.59 -8.70
CA LEU A 5 -1.83 -11.18 -8.50
C LEU A 5 -0.54 -10.82 -9.24
N TYR A 6 -0.70 -10.01 -10.28
CA TYR A 6 0.42 -9.44 -11.02
C TYR A 6 0.91 -8.18 -10.32
N ILE A 7 2.19 -8.15 -9.97
CA ILE A 7 2.82 -7.04 -9.23
C ILE A 7 4.01 -6.47 -9.99
N GLY A 8 4.36 -5.23 -9.68
CA GLY A 8 5.66 -4.65 -10.05
C GLY A 8 6.74 -5.01 -9.03
N ASN A 9 7.99 -4.60 -9.31
CA ASN A 9 9.11 -4.71 -8.36
C ASN A 9 8.72 -4.17 -6.98
N LYS A 10 8.92 -4.98 -5.93
CA LYS A 10 8.50 -4.68 -4.57
C LYS A 10 9.23 -3.48 -3.97
N ASN A 11 10.48 -3.24 -4.41
CA ASN A 11 11.25 -2.07 -4.01
C ASN A 11 10.58 -0.74 -4.41
N TYR A 12 9.89 -0.72 -5.56
CA TYR A 12 9.39 0.52 -6.19
C TYR A 12 7.86 0.61 -6.33
N SER A 13 7.14 -0.51 -6.29
CA SER A 13 5.71 -0.55 -6.62
C SER A 13 4.81 -0.35 -5.39
N SER A 14 4.60 0.91 -5.00
CA SER A 14 3.65 1.23 -3.90
C SER A 14 2.22 0.77 -4.18
N TRP A 15 1.82 0.69 -5.45
CA TRP A 15 0.48 0.28 -5.84
C TRP A 15 0.26 -1.22 -5.66
N SER A 16 1.27 -2.02 -6.01
CA SER A 16 1.20 -3.48 -5.89
C SER A 16 1.22 -3.93 -4.43
N PHE A 17 1.93 -3.19 -3.57
CA PHE A 17 2.00 -3.51 -2.15
C PHE A 17 0.62 -3.54 -1.47
N ARG A 18 -0.30 -2.66 -1.89
CA ARG A 18 -1.61 -2.49 -1.25
C ARG A 18 -2.48 -3.77 -1.30
N PRO A 19 -2.89 -4.28 -2.47
CA PRO A 19 -3.69 -5.51 -2.52
C PRO A 19 -2.89 -6.73 -2.07
N TRP A 20 -1.58 -6.77 -2.34
CA TRP A 20 -0.73 -7.86 -1.86
C TRP A 20 -0.77 -7.99 -0.34
N LEU A 21 -0.62 -6.86 0.37
CA LEU A 21 -0.65 -6.85 1.83
C LEU A 21 -2.03 -7.21 2.36
N ALA A 22 -3.10 -6.72 1.72
CA ALA A 22 -4.47 -7.06 2.08
C ALA A 22 -4.74 -8.58 1.96
N MET A 23 -4.34 -9.19 0.84
CA MET A 23 -4.50 -10.63 0.61
C MET A 23 -3.71 -11.46 1.62
N LYS A 24 -2.44 -11.11 1.85
CA LYS A 24 -1.58 -11.82 2.80
C LYS A 24 -2.05 -11.68 4.24
N ALA A 25 -2.47 -10.49 4.66
CA ALA A 25 -3.01 -10.27 6.01
C ALA A 25 -4.33 -11.01 6.25
N ALA A 26 -5.15 -11.15 5.21
CA ALA A 26 -6.40 -11.89 5.24
C ALA A 26 -6.24 -13.42 5.04
N ASN A 27 -5.01 -13.92 4.86
CA ASN A 27 -4.73 -15.31 4.50
C ASN A 27 -5.50 -15.79 3.24
N ILE A 28 -5.70 -14.91 2.27
CA ILE A 28 -6.28 -15.26 0.98
C ILE A 28 -5.14 -15.85 0.13
N PRO A 29 -5.23 -17.11 -0.32
CA PRO A 29 -4.19 -17.71 -1.16
C PRO A 29 -4.24 -17.15 -2.58
N PHE A 30 -3.06 -16.87 -3.15
CA PHE A 30 -2.91 -16.43 -4.54
C PHE A 30 -1.54 -16.80 -5.08
N GLU A 31 -1.45 -16.92 -6.40
CA GLU A 31 -0.19 -16.95 -7.13
C GLU A 31 0.30 -15.51 -7.35
N GLU A 32 1.56 -15.25 -7.03
CA GLU A 32 2.20 -13.97 -7.30
C GLU A 32 2.99 -14.03 -8.60
N VAL A 33 2.74 -13.11 -9.53
CA VAL A 33 3.52 -12.96 -10.76
C VAL A 33 4.17 -11.58 -10.79
N LEU A 34 5.50 -11.53 -10.74
CA LEU A 34 6.24 -10.27 -10.84
C LEU A 34 6.46 -9.89 -12.31
N ILE A 35 5.97 -8.71 -12.69
CA ILE A 35 6.27 -8.06 -13.96
C ILE A 35 7.19 -6.88 -13.65
N PRO A 36 8.47 -6.92 -14.04
CA PRO A 36 9.38 -5.79 -13.83
C PRO A 36 8.80 -4.50 -14.43
N ILE A 37 8.86 -3.43 -13.64
CA ILE A 37 8.41 -2.09 -14.04
C ILE A 37 9.61 -1.14 -14.03
N TYR A 38 9.61 -0.22 -14.99
CA TYR A 38 10.66 0.78 -15.16
C TYR A 38 12.02 0.21 -15.61
N ALA A 39 12.06 -1.06 -16.03
CA ALA A 39 13.21 -1.79 -16.52
C ALA A 39 13.44 -1.63 -18.03
N GLY A 40 12.46 -1.11 -18.79
CA GLY A 40 12.65 -0.82 -20.21
C GLY A 40 11.36 -0.64 -21.02
N ALA A 41 11.51 -0.51 -22.33
CA ALA A 41 10.40 -0.28 -23.27
C ALA A 41 9.38 -1.45 -23.30
N ASP A 42 9.83 -2.67 -23.02
CA ASP A 42 9.02 -3.89 -23.07
C ASP A 42 8.09 -4.07 -21.87
N ASP A 43 8.29 -3.34 -20.77
CA ASP A 43 7.45 -3.42 -19.56
C ASP A 43 5.99 -3.15 -19.89
N LYS A 44 5.75 -2.10 -20.69
CA LYS A 44 4.40 -1.69 -21.06
C LYS A 44 3.70 -2.78 -21.88
N ARG A 45 4.42 -3.45 -22.79
CA ARG A 45 3.87 -4.57 -23.58
C ARG A 45 3.46 -5.72 -22.65
N ARG A 46 4.37 -6.17 -21.77
CA ARG A 46 4.10 -7.26 -20.82
C ARG A 46 2.88 -7.00 -19.93
N ILE A 47 2.68 -5.76 -19.49
CA ILE A 47 1.50 -5.43 -18.68
C ILE A 47 0.23 -5.36 -19.52
N LEU A 48 0.32 -4.85 -20.75
CA LEU A 48 -0.82 -4.80 -21.69
C LEU A 48 -1.31 -6.20 -22.10
N ASP A 49 -0.42 -7.19 -22.12
CA ASP A 49 -0.79 -8.60 -22.34
C ASP A 49 -1.67 -9.16 -21.19
N VAL A 50 -1.66 -8.53 -20.02
CA VAL A 50 -2.43 -8.95 -18.83
C VAL A 50 -3.65 -8.06 -18.57
N SER A 51 -3.52 -6.73 -18.74
CA SER A 51 -4.61 -5.79 -18.49
C SER A 51 -4.59 -4.61 -19.47
N PRO A 52 -5.76 -4.20 -20.01
CA PRO A 52 -5.85 -3.05 -20.91
C PRO A 52 -5.41 -1.73 -20.25
N ALA A 53 -5.38 -1.66 -18.91
CA ALA A 53 -4.94 -0.49 -18.19
C ALA A 53 -3.43 -0.23 -18.33
N GLY A 54 -2.63 -1.24 -18.71
CA GLY A 54 -1.18 -1.13 -18.86
C GLY A 54 -0.45 -0.75 -17.57
N LYS A 55 -1.03 -1.08 -16.40
CA LYS A 55 -0.49 -0.82 -15.07
C LYS A 55 -0.69 -2.03 -14.15
N VAL A 56 0.25 -2.21 -13.22
CA VAL A 56 0.14 -3.13 -12.08
C VAL A 56 -0.26 -2.33 -10.81
N PRO A 57 -0.98 -2.94 -9.86
CA PRO A 57 -1.38 -4.35 -9.78
C PRO A 57 -2.56 -4.72 -10.69
N VAL A 58 -2.63 -6.01 -11.03
CA VAL A 58 -3.77 -6.66 -11.68
C VAL A 58 -4.06 -7.96 -10.94
N LEU A 59 -5.33 -8.24 -10.66
CA LEU A 59 -5.80 -9.54 -10.17
C LEU A 59 -6.57 -10.24 -11.29
N THR A 60 -6.24 -11.50 -11.57
CA THR A 60 -7.08 -12.39 -12.38
C THR A 60 -7.73 -13.46 -11.52
N ASP A 61 -8.96 -13.82 -11.84
CA ASP A 61 -9.75 -14.86 -11.20
C ASP A 61 -10.63 -15.55 -12.25
N GLY A 62 -10.11 -16.62 -12.85
CA GLY A 62 -10.71 -17.20 -14.06
C GLY A 62 -10.79 -16.16 -15.18
N ASP A 63 -12.00 -15.92 -15.69
CA ASP A 63 -12.26 -14.94 -16.75
C ASP A 63 -12.34 -13.48 -16.24
N VAL A 64 -12.30 -13.27 -14.92
CA VAL A 64 -12.39 -11.93 -14.33
C VAL A 64 -11.00 -11.31 -14.24
N THR A 65 -10.84 -10.10 -14.77
CA THR A 65 -9.62 -9.30 -14.63
C THR A 65 -9.95 -7.98 -13.95
N VAL A 66 -9.34 -7.72 -12.80
CA VAL A 66 -9.52 -6.49 -12.01
C VAL A 66 -8.19 -5.75 -11.94
N TRP A 67 -8.15 -4.54 -12.48
CA TRP A 67 -7.04 -3.61 -12.29
C TRP A 67 -7.42 -2.54 -11.27
N ASP A 68 -6.40 -1.84 -10.77
CA ASP A 68 -6.48 -0.87 -9.67
C ASP A 68 -6.48 -1.48 -8.26
N SER A 69 -5.53 -1.01 -7.43
CA SER A 69 -5.35 -1.46 -6.05
C SER A 69 -6.63 -1.44 -5.19
N ILE A 70 -7.48 -0.41 -5.28
CA ILE A 70 -8.66 -0.33 -4.42
C ILE A 70 -9.79 -1.21 -4.96
N ALA A 71 -9.93 -1.29 -6.29
CA ALA A 71 -10.92 -2.15 -6.93
C ALA A 71 -10.62 -3.64 -6.68
N ILE A 72 -9.35 -4.04 -6.74
CA ILE A 72 -8.92 -5.39 -6.37
C ILE A 72 -9.32 -5.71 -4.92
N ILE A 73 -9.07 -4.79 -3.98
CA ILE A 73 -9.43 -4.99 -2.58
C ILE A 73 -10.95 -5.10 -2.38
N GLU A 74 -11.75 -4.28 -3.07
CA GLU A 74 -13.21 -4.37 -3.01
C GLU A 74 -13.73 -5.70 -3.59
N TYR A 75 -13.19 -6.13 -4.74
CA TYR A 75 -13.51 -7.44 -5.32
C TYR A 75 -13.22 -8.59 -4.35
N LEU A 76 -12.07 -8.54 -3.68
CA LEU A 76 -11.70 -9.54 -2.66
C LEU A 76 -12.60 -9.46 -1.43
N ALA A 77 -13.06 -8.27 -1.03
CA ALA A 77 -13.99 -8.11 0.09
C ALA A 77 -15.37 -8.70 -0.22
N GLU A 78 -15.82 -8.61 -1.47
CA GLU A 78 -17.07 -9.25 -1.93
C GLU A 78 -16.93 -10.76 -2.04
N LYS A 79 -15.80 -11.24 -2.59
CA LYS A 79 -15.54 -12.68 -2.78
C LYS A 79 -15.25 -13.41 -1.47
N PHE A 80 -14.61 -12.75 -0.51
CA PHE A 80 -14.22 -13.31 0.80
C PHE A 80 -14.78 -12.46 1.95
N PRO A 81 -16.10 -12.43 2.16
CA PRO A 81 -16.72 -11.62 3.23
C PRO A 81 -16.20 -11.99 4.63
N GLN A 82 -15.81 -13.24 4.84
CA GLN A 82 -15.20 -13.73 6.08
C GLN A 82 -13.81 -13.13 6.37
N ALA A 83 -13.11 -12.62 5.36
CA ALA A 83 -11.84 -11.94 5.53
C ALA A 83 -11.97 -10.58 6.23
N GLN A 84 -13.19 -10.00 6.25
CA GLN A 84 -13.49 -8.73 6.92
C GLN A 84 -12.50 -7.61 6.56
N LEU A 85 -12.15 -7.51 5.28
CA LEU A 85 -11.22 -6.49 4.76
C LEU A 85 -11.69 -5.07 5.08
N TRP A 86 -12.98 -4.86 5.34
CA TRP A 86 -13.53 -3.60 5.82
C TRP A 86 -14.24 -3.77 7.17
N PRO A 87 -14.35 -2.70 7.98
CA PRO A 87 -15.16 -2.72 9.18
C PRO A 87 -16.59 -3.21 8.93
N GLN A 88 -17.16 -3.95 9.88
CA GLN A 88 -18.54 -4.44 9.78
C GLN A 88 -19.59 -3.35 10.05
N ASP A 89 -19.29 -2.42 10.96
CA ASP A 89 -20.13 -1.24 11.18
C ASP A 89 -20.18 -0.36 9.92
N SER A 90 -21.38 0.05 9.54
CA SER A 90 -21.62 0.79 8.31
C SER A 90 -20.92 2.16 8.29
N ALA A 91 -20.92 2.88 9.42
CA ALA A 91 -20.31 4.20 9.51
C ALA A 91 -18.78 4.11 9.54
N ALA A 92 -18.22 3.15 10.27
CA ALA A 92 -16.79 2.86 10.26
C ALA A 92 -16.31 2.43 8.86
N ARG A 93 -17.08 1.58 8.17
CA ARG A 93 -16.77 1.16 6.79
C ARG A 93 -16.79 2.31 5.80
N ALA A 94 -17.79 3.19 5.89
CA ALA A 94 -17.86 4.39 5.06
C ALA A 94 -16.64 5.28 5.29
N HIS A 95 -16.21 5.46 6.54
CA HIS A 95 -15.02 6.24 6.87
C HIS A 95 -13.74 5.56 6.37
N ALA A 96 -13.58 4.25 6.54
CA ALA A 96 -12.43 3.49 6.03
C ALA A 96 -12.29 3.62 4.51
N ARG A 97 -13.40 3.53 3.78
CA ARG A 97 -13.43 3.74 2.31
C ARG A 97 -13.10 5.17 1.93
N ALA A 98 -13.63 6.16 2.65
CA ALA A 98 -13.37 7.58 2.37
C ALA A 98 -11.86 7.90 2.47
N ILE A 99 -11.20 7.51 3.56
CA ILE A 99 -9.75 7.78 3.72
C ILE A 99 -8.89 6.95 2.76
N SER A 100 -9.37 5.78 2.35
CA SER A 100 -8.71 4.93 1.35
C SER A 100 -8.79 5.56 -0.03
N ALA A 101 -9.94 6.13 -0.39
CA ALA A 101 -10.12 6.90 -1.63
C ALA A 101 -9.30 8.19 -1.62
N GLU A 102 -9.24 8.90 -0.48
CA GLU A 102 -8.37 10.07 -0.29
C GLU A 102 -6.88 9.68 -0.51
N MET A 103 -6.44 8.54 0.02
CA MET A 103 -5.09 8.01 -0.22
C MET A 103 -4.86 7.48 -1.65
N HIS A 104 -5.93 7.05 -2.31
CA HIS A 104 -5.86 6.56 -3.68
C HIS A 104 -5.65 7.72 -4.66
N GLY A 105 -6.48 8.77 -4.55
CA GLY A 105 -6.50 9.93 -5.47
C GLY A 105 -5.70 11.16 -5.01
N GLY A 106 -5.24 11.22 -3.76
CA GLY A 106 -4.61 12.39 -3.15
C GLY A 106 -3.12 12.26 -2.84
N PHE A 107 -2.64 13.19 -2.02
CA PHE A 107 -1.27 13.28 -1.48
C PHE A 107 -0.18 13.35 -2.56
N GLY A 108 -0.41 14.15 -3.62
CA GLY A 108 0.47 14.25 -4.77
C GLY A 108 1.90 14.66 -4.42
N ALA A 109 2.08 15.72 -3.63
CA ALA A 109 3.41 16.21 -3.25
C ALA A 109 4.18 15.18 -2.42
N LEU A 110 3.56 14.61 -1.38
CA LEU A 110 4.17 13.53 -0.60
C LEU A 110 4.62 12.36 -1.48
N ARG A 111 3.79 11.96 -2.45
CA ARG A 111 4.10 10.80 -3.32
C ARG A 111 5.19 11.08 -4.33
N ARG A 112 5.31 12.33 -4.81
CA ARG A 112 6.38 12.76 -5.73
C ARG A 112 7.71 12.93 -5.00
N GLU A 113 7.70 13.58 -3.84
CA GLU A 113 8.92 13.92 -3.10
C GLU A 113 9.45 12.78 -2.23
N CYS A 114 8.54 11.90 -1.77
CA CYS A 114 8.84 10.69 -1.01
C CYS A 114 8.40 9.45 -1.81
N GLY A 115 9.12 9.14 -2.89
CA GLY A 115 8.89 7.95 -3.71
C GLY A 115 9.11 6.64 -2.94
N MET A 116 8.56 5.54 -3.43
CA MET A 116 8.83 4.22 -2.83
C MET A 116 10.18 3.71 -3.35
N ASN A 117 11.14 3.61 -2.44
CA ASN A 117 12.43 2.94 -2.62
C ASN A 117 12.81 2.37 -1.24
N ILE A 118 12.67 1.06 -1.08
CA ILE A 118 12.96 0.34 0.18
C ILE A 118 14.48 0.17 0.37
N HIS A 119 15.27 0.14 -0.70
CA HIS A 119 16.74 0.12 -0.63
C HIS A 119 17.34 1.43 -0.12
N ARG A 120 16.61 2.55 -0.30
CA ARG A 120 17.06 3.87 0.14
C ARG A 120 17.39 3.87 1.65
N PRO A 121 18.57 4.37 2.06
CA PRO A 121 18.89 4.55 3.47
C PRO A 121 17.88 5.45 4.18
N ILE A 122 17.62 5.17 5.45
CA ILE A 122 16.75 6.00 6.28
C ILE A 122 17.45 7.34 6.54
N ARG A 123 16.95 8.40 5.92
CA ARG A 123 17.43 9.77 6.13
C ARG A 123 16.39 10.81 5.75
N ALA A 124 16.37 11.91 6.49
CA ALA A 124 15.54 13.07 6.18
C ALA A 124 15.97 13.73 4.86
N LYS A 125 15.03 14.42 4.22
CA LYS A 125 15.29 15.33 3.11
C LYS A 125 14.47 16.61 3.30
N ALA A 126 14.90 17.69 2.65
CA ALA A 126 14.07 18.89 2.56
C ALA A 126 12.81 18.58 1.74
N LEU A 127 11.67 19.06 2.23
CA LEU A 127 10.36 18.88 1.60
C LEU A 127 9.76 20.25 1.25
N SER A 128 8.84 20.27 0.30
CA SER A 128 7.99 21.45 0.05
C SER A 128 6.97 21.66 1.18
N ASP A 129 6.34 22.84 1.21
CA ASP A 129 5.19 23.09 2.09
C ASP A 129 4.00 22.19 1.73
N GLU A 130 3.74 21.95 0.43
CA GLU A 130 2.67 21.06 -0.03
C GLU A 130 2.89 19.61 0.48
N ALA A 131 4.14 19.12 0.47
CA ALA A 131 4.47 17.82 1.05
C ALA A 131 4.31 17.79 2.57
N ARG A 132 4.68 18.87 3.28
CA ARG A 132 4.44 18.99 4.73
C ARG A 132 2.96 18.99 5.08
N GLU A 133 2.12 19.69 4.32
CA GLU A 133 0.66 19.69 4.47
C GLU A 133 0.07 18.29 4.24
N ASN A 134 0.53 17.60 3.19
CA ASN A 134 0.14 16.20 2.92
C ASN A 134 0.50 15.29 4.10
N ILE A 135 1.71 15.43 4.65
CA ILE A 135 2.18 14.67 5.84
C ILE A 135 1.29 14.96 7.05
N ALA A 136 1.02 16.23 7.34
CA ALA A 136 0.17 16.65 8.45
C ALA A 136 -1.24 16.04 8.33
N ARG A 137 -1.82 16.06 7.13
CA ARG A 137 -3.13 15.46 6.86
C ARG A 137 -3.14 13.94 7.08
N VAL A 138 -2.12 13.22 6.63
CA VAL A 138 -1.99 11.78 6.90
C VAL A 138 -1.93 11.50 8.41
N GLN A 139 -1.12 12.27 9.15
CA GLN A 139 -1.01 12.11 10.60
C GLN A 139 -2.33 12.37 11.33
N GLU A 140 -3.09 13.38 10.88
CA GLU A 140 -4.43 13.67 11.40
C GLU A 140 -5.40 12.51 11.14
N ILE A 141 -5.43 11.97 9.92
CA ILE A 141 -6.28 10.83 9.54
C ILE A 141 -5.99 9.64 10.46
N TRP A 142 -4.72 9.26 10.59
CA TRP A 142 -4.33 8.11 11.41
C TRP A 142 -4.67 8.33 12.88
N THR A 143 -4.33 9.49 13.43
CA THR A 143 -4.63 9.83 14.83
C THR A 143 -6.13 9.82 15.10
N SER A 144 -6.93 10.41 14.20
CA SER A 144 -8.39 10.47 14.35
C SER A 144 -9.03 9.08 14.27
N CYS A 145 -8.58 8.24 13.32
CA CYS A 145 -9.05 6.86 13.19
C CYS A 145 -8.70 6.03 14.43
N ARG A 146 -7.44 6.07 14.87
CA ARG A 146 -6.96 5.39 16.08
C ARG A 146 -7.74 5.82 17.31
N ARG A 147 -7.97 7.12 17.51
CA ARG A 147 -8.78 7.65 18.61
C ARG A 147 -10.23 7.14 18.57
N ARG A 148 -10.83 7.09 17.38
CA ARG A 148 -12.26 6.76 17.22
C ARG A 148 -12.54 5.25 17.21
N TYR A 149 -11.64 4.45 16.64
CA TYR A 149 -11.88 3.03 16.34
C TYR A 149 -10.79 2.08 16.86
N GLY A 150 -9.64 2.59 17.32
CA GLY A 150 -8.47 1.80 17.71
C GLY A 150 -8.61 1.01 19.02
N LYS A 151 -9.80 0.98 19.65
CA LYS A 151 -10.01 0.23 20.90
C LYS A 151 -9.78 -1.27 20.76
N ALA A 152 -10.06 -1.83 19.58
CA ALA A 152 -10.01 -3.28 19.34
C ALA A 152 -8.62 -3.80 18.90
N GLY A 153 -7.60 -2.94 18.83
CA GLY A 153 -6.25 -3.35 18.45
C GLY A 153 -5.41 -2.22 17.87
N PRO A 154 -4.21 -2.49 17.34
CA PRO A 154 -3.23 -1.47 17.02
C PRO A 154 -3.40 -0.80 15.65
N PHE A 155 -4.37 -1.23 14.84
CA PHE A 155 -4.59 -0.72 13.48
C PHE A 155 -5.59 0.43 13.43
N LEU A 156 -5.78 1.04 12.25
CA LEU A 156 -6.61 2.25 12.09
C LEU A 156 -8.04 2.06 12.57
N PHE A 157 -8.61 0.88 12.36
CA PHE A 157 -9.96 0.49 12.78
C PHE A 157 -9.97 -0.60 13.85
N GLY A 158 -8.90 -0.69 14.64
CA GLY A 158 -8.71 -1.69 15.69
C GLY A 158 -8.04 -2.95 15.16
N THR A 159 -8.71 -3.72 14.31
CA THR A 159 -8.11 -4.85 13.57
C THR A 159 -7.53 -4.38 12.24
N PHE A 160 -6.66 -5.19 11.63
CA PHE A 160 -6.13 -4.88 10.31
C PHE A 160 -7.27 -4.84 9.28
N THR A 161 -7.28 -3.81 8.44
CA THR A 161 -8.26 -3.61 7.37
C THR A 161 -7.58 -3.17 6.07
N ALA A 162 -8.34 -3.14 5.00
CA ALA A 162 -7.97 -2.55 3.73
C ALA A 162 -7.50 -1.09 3.84
N ALA A 163 -8.00 -0.31 4.81
CA ALA A 163 -7.49 1.04 5.03
C ALA A 163 -6.00 1.00 5.43
N ASP A 164 -5.61 0.07 6.30
CA ASP A 164 -4.21 -0.13 6.66
C ASP A 164 -3.37 -0.54 5.44
N ALA A 165 -3.89 -1.45 4.62
CA ALA A 165 -3.25 -1.86 3.38
C ALA A 165 -3.03 -0.68 2.40
N MET A 166 -4.01 0.21 2.27
CA MET A 166 -3.93 1.40 1.40
C MET A 166 -2.89 2.42 1.87
N TYR A 167 -2.69 2.54 3.18
CA TYR A 167 -1.72 3.43 3.81
C TYR A 167 -0.34 2.78 4.05
N ALA A 168 -0.19 1.46 3.90
CA ALA A 168 1.08 0.75 4.11
C ALA A 168 2.27 1.35 3.33
N PRO A 169 2.14 1.77 2.06
CA PRO A 169 3.24 2.47 1.38
C PRO A 169 3.64 3.80 2.05
N VAL A 170 2.70 4.49 2.71
CA VAL A 170 3.00 5.73 3.42
C VAL A 170 3.75 5.47 4.71
N VAL A 171 3.49 4.35 5.40
CA VAL A 171 4.31 3.90 6.53
C VAL A 171 5.78 3.72 6.09
N HIS A 172 6.01 3.08 4.93
CA HIS A 172 7.34 3.00 4.34
C HIS A 172 7.93 4.38 4.07
N ARG A 173 7.19 5.29 3.43
CA ARG A 173 7.66 6.66 3.17
C ARG A 173 8.06 7.38 4.46
N PHE A 174 7.21 7.36 5.48
CA PHE A 174 7.48 8.04 6.73
C PHE A 174 8.75 7.51 7.40
N ARG A 175 8.96 6.19 7.36
CA ARG A 175 10.20 5.56 7.85
C ARG A 175 11.42 5.94 6.99
N THR A 176 11.38 5.68 5.68
CA THR A 176 12.53 5.85 4.78
C THR A 176 13.00 7.31 4.70
N TYR A 177 12.07 8.26 4.74
CA TYR A 177 12.39 9.69 4.70
C TYR A 177 12.50 10.33 6.08
N ALA A 178 12.58 9.52 7.15
CA ALA A 178 12.72 9.96 8.54
C ALA A 178 11.76 11.10 8.92
N ILE A 179 10.49 10.97 8.52
CA ILE A 179 9.47 11.98 8.78
C ILE A 179 9.19 12.03 10.28
N GLU A 180 9.22 13.25 10.84
CA GLU A 180 8.85 13.46 12.24
C GLU A 180 7.36 13.23 12.44
N VAL A 181 7.03 12.41 13.45
CA VAL A 181 5.67 12.00 13.73
C VAL A 181 5.34 12.06 15.21
N SER A 182 4.06 12.32 15.51
CA SER A 182 3.52 12.23 16.87
C SER A 182 3.55 10.80 17.42
N GLN A 183 3.44 10.67 18.75
CA GLN A 183 3.48 9.36 19.42
C GLN A 183 2.37 8.39 18.94
N PRO A 184 1.09 8.79 18.80
CA PRO A 184 0.06 7.87 18.28
C PRO A 184 0.31 7.38 16.86
N VAL A 185 0.93 8.23 16.03
CA VAL A 185 1.32 7.87 14.67
C VAL A 185 2.48 6.87 14.69
N ARG A 186 3.47 7.10 15.55
CA ARG A 186 4.62 6.20 15.73
C ARG A 186 4.16 4.79 16.13
N GLU A 187 3.27 4.69 17.11
CA GLU A 187 2.71 3.41 17.58
C GLU A 187 1.98 2.66 16.47
N TYR A 188 1.21 3.37 15.65
CA TYR A 188 0.56 2.77 14.48
C TYR A 188 1.57 2.27 13.44
N MET A 189 2.59 3.08 13.14
CA MET A 189 3.66 2.68 12.22
C MET A 189 4.42 1.45 12.72
N GLU A 190 4.73 1.38 14.01
CA GLU A 190 5.39 0.22 14.64
C GLU A 190 4.53 -1.04 14.50
N ALA A 191 3.23 -0.95 14.73
CA ALA A 191 2.31 -2.07 14.53
C ALA A 191 2.24 -2.55 13.08
N MET A 192 2.23 -1.63 12.12
CA MET A 192 2.27 -1.95 10.69
C MET A 192 3.59 -2.61 10.28
N LEU A 193 4.73 -2.06 10.74
CA LEU A 193 6.06 -2.61 10.45
C LEU A 193 6.26 -4.00 11.06
N ALA A 194 5.64 -4.27 12.22
CA ALA A 194 5.67 -5.58 12.88
C ALA A 194 4.72 -6.61 12.25
N HIS A 195 3.82 -6.21 11.35
CA HIS A 195 2.89 -7.14 10.73
C HIS A 195 3.66 -8.14 9.83
N PRO A 196 3.46 -9.47 9.96
CA PRO A 196 4.26 -10.47 9.24
C PRO A 196 4.29 -10.28 7.73
N ALA A 197 3.15 -9.97 7.11
CA ALA A 197 3.10 -9.69 5.68
C ALA A 197 3.87 -8.41 5.28
N PHE A 198 3.84 -7.36 6.11
CA PHE A 198 4.60 -6.14 5.84
C PHE A 198 6.11 -6.43 5.88
N ALA A 199 6.55 -7.19 6.89
CA ALA A 199 7.94 -7.63 7.02
C ALA A 199 8.36 -8.51 5.84
N GLU A 200 7.49 -9.42 5.39
CA GLU A 200 7.73 -10.27 4.22
C GLU A 200 7.91 -9.44 2.93
N TRP A 201 7.03 -8.48 2.65
CA TRP A 201 7.20 -7.57 1.51
C TRP A 201 8.53 -6.81 1.58
N THR A 202 8.85 -6.28 2.76
CA THR A 202 10.10 -5.54 2.98
C THR A 202 11.33 -6.41 2.73
N ALA A 203 11.33 -7.64 3.24
CA ALA A 203 12.43 -8.58 3.05
C ALA A 203 12.60 -8.97 1.57
N GLN A 204 11.50 -9.26 0.88
CA GLN A 204 11.52 -9.60 -0.55
C GLN A 204 11.98 -8.41 -1.40
N ALA A 205 11.54 -7.18 -1.08
CA ALA A 205 12.00 -5.97 -1.74
C ALA A 205 13.51 -5.73 -1.56
N LEU A 206 14.04 -5.93 -0.34
CA LEU A 206 15.47 -5.81 -0.06
C LEU A 206 16.31 -6.88 -0.78
N ALA A 207 15.71 -8.03 -1.12
CA ALA A 207 16.37 -9.09 -1.88
C ALA A 207 16.37 -8.85 -3.40
N GLU A 208 15.57 -7.90 -3.91
CA GLU A 208 15.60 -7.53 -5.34
C GLU A 208 16.95 -6.90 -5.70
N THR A 209 17.52 -7.28 -6.83
CA THR A 209 18.81 -6.75 -7.32
C THR A 209 18.65 -5.72 -8.44
N LEU A 210 17.44 -5.57 -9.00
CA LEU A 210 17.17 -4.59 -10.03
C LEU A 210 17.19 -3.19 -9.42
N VAL A 211 18.07 -2.34 -9.94
CA VAL A 211 18.17 -0.93 -9.57
C VAL A 211 17.61 -0.06 -10.68
N ILE A 212 16.74 0.88 -10.33
CA ILE A 212 16.14 1.84 -11.26
C ILE A 212 16.74 3.22 -10.98
N GLU A 213 17.75 3.60 -11.76
CA GLU A 213 18.63 4.78 -11.50
C GLU A 213 17.88 6.07 -11.16
N ARG A 214 16.76 6.37 -11.85
CA ARG A 214 15.96 7.58 -11.59
C ARG A 214 15.35 7.65 -10.18
N PHE A 215 15.34 6.55 -9.43
CA PHE A 215 14.84 6.49 -8.05
C PHE A 215 15.96 6.38 -7.01
N GLU A 216 17.22 6.39 -7.43
CA GLU A 216 18.41 6.32 -6.55
C GLU A 216 19.07 7.68 -6.31
N ALA A 217 18.59 8.74 -6.96
CA ALA A 217 19.23 10.05 -6.98
C ALA A 217 19.10 10.87 -5.67
N ASP A 218 18.49 10.32 -4.59
CA ASP A 218 17.96 11.07 -3.43
C ASP A 218 18.16 10.43 -2.05
#